data_AF-A0A3L7Q2Y5-F1
#
_entry.id   AF-A0A3L7Q2Y5-F1
#
_cell.length_a   1.000
_cell.length_b   1.000
_cell.length_c   1.000
_cell.angle_alpha   90.00
_cell.angle_beta   90.00
_cell.angle_gamma   90.00
#
_symmetry.space_group_name_H-M   'P 1'
#
loop_
_entity.id
_entity.type
_entity.pdbx_description
1 polymer ?
#
loop_
_entity_poly.entity_id
_entity_poly.type
_entity_poly.pdbx_seq_one_letter_code
_entity_poly.pdbx_strand_id
1 'polypeptide(L)'
;PADLAAIAVSCGPGAFTGLRVACATAKAIADVTGCGLVAVPSALVVARAAVRTGRLGMEESCTVALASKSGTAWCTHMSIVHGMPQVLSAGLCAESEAESIAFPLFGDSQVPPGLVRAAVEHGGLQNANWSAAACLEVAEALLGAGQRTDPLHLAPLYPRPAEAVTLWETRHGLPPGG
;
A
#
# COMPACT_ATOMS: atom_id res chain seq x y z
N PRO A 1 -18.35 -21.36 -7.55
CA PRO A 1 -17.61 -21.14 -8.81
C PRO A 1 -16.36 -22.03 -8.86
N ALA A 2 -16.41 -23.13 -9.61
CA ALA A 2 -15.33 -24.14 -9.64
C ALA A 2 -14.13 -23.75 -10.52
N ASP A 3 -14.28 -22.73 -11.38
CA ASP A 3 -13.26 -22.35 -12.38
C ASP A 3 -12.33 -21.22 -11.91
N LEU A 4 -12.37 -20.84 -10.63
CA LEU A 4 -11.56 -19.74 -10.11
C LEU A 4 -10.14 -20.22 -9.78
N ALA A 5 -9.14 -19.75 -10.53
CA ALA A 5 -7.74 -20.15 -10.29
C ALA A 5 -7.14 -19.47 -9.04
N ALA A 6 -7.38 -18.17 -8.86
CA ALA A 6 -6.90 -17.41 -7.71
C ALA A 6 -7.72 -16.13 -7.46
N ILE A 7 -7.60 -15.58 -6.25
CA ILE A 7 -8.17 -14.29 -5.85
C ILE A 7 -7.05 -13.32 -5.50
N ALA A 8 -7.13 -12.12 -6.04
CA ALA A 8 -6.30 -10.99 -5.66
C ALA A 8 -7.05 -10.10 -4.67
N VAL A 9 -6.37 -9.65 -3.62
CA VAL A 9 -6.94 -8.69 -2.66
C VAL A 9 -5.93 -7.62 -2.29
N SER A 10 -6.32 -6.35 -2.40
CA SER A 10 -5.51 -5.23 -1.90
C SER A 10 -5.48 -5.28 -0.37
N CYS A 11 -4.32 -5.55 0.23
CA CYS A 11 -4.21 -5.84 1.66
C CYS A 11 -3.83 -4.63 2.53
N GLY A 12 -3.44 -3.50 1.95
CA GLY A 12 -3.10 -2.28 2.69
C GLY A 12 -1.73 -1.70 2.32
N PRO A 13 -1.39 -0.51 2.86
CA PRO A 13 -2.16 0.28 3.82
C PRO A 13 -3.43 0.89 3.20
N GLY A 14 -4.41 1.29 4.02
CA GLY A 14 -5.70 1.80 3.56
C GLY A 14 -6.76 1.88 4.66
N ALA A 15 -8.01 2.16 4.28
CA ALA A 15 -9.11 2.30 5.24
C ALA A 15 -9.33 1.02 6.06
N PHE A 16 -9.31 1.15 7.38
CA PHE A 16 -9.30 0.04 8.33
C PHE A 16 -10.45 -0.96 8.13
N THR A 17 -11.68 -0.46 8.05
CA THR A 17 -12.88 -1.30 7.88
C THR A 17 -12.88 -1.98 6.51
N GLY A 18 -12.57 -1.24 5.45
CA GLY A 18 -12.55 -1.76 4.07
C GLY A 18 -11.55 -2.91 3.91
N LEU A 19 -10.33 -2.75 4.43
CA LEU A 19 -9.30 -3.79 4.34
C LEU A 19 -9.70 -5.08 5.07
N ARG A 20 -10.32 -4.98 6.24
CA ARG A 20 -10.78 -6.15 6.99
C ARG A 20 -11.88 -6.89 6.25
N VAL A 21 -12.86 -6.16 5.73
CA VAL A 21 -13.94 -6.74 4.92
C VAL A 21 -13.38 -7.42 3.68
N ALA A 22 -12.48 -6.76 2.95
CA ALA A 22 -11.85 -7.30 1.75
C ALA A 22 -11.05 -8.57 2.06
N CYS A 23 -10.20 -8.54 3.09
CA CYS A 23 -9.38 -9.69 3.47
C CYS A 23 -10.24 -10.86 3.96
N ALA A 24 -11.23 -10.62 4.82
CA ALA A 24 -12.13 -11.67 5.31
C ALA A 24 -12.94 -12.31 4.17
N THR A 25 -13.44 -11.48 3.24
CA THR A 25 -14.15 -11.97 2.05
C THR A 25 -13.24 -12.83 1.18
N ALA A 26 -12.02 -12.37 0.90
CA ALA A 26 -11.06 -13.11 0.08
C ALA A 26 -10.67 -14.45 0.71
N LYS A 27 -10.46 -14.49 2.04
CA LYS A 27 -10.24 -15.75 2.77
C LYS A 27 -11.41 -16.71 2.62
N ALA A 28 -12.62 -16.24 2.88
CA ALA A 28 -13.81 -17.08 2.83
C ALA A 28 -14.03 -17.68 1.43
N ILE A 29 -13.80 -16.90 0.36
CA ILE A 29 -13.92 -17.43 -0.99
C ILE A 29 -12.81 -18.46 -1.25
N ALA A 30 -11.54 -18.17 -0.91
CA ALA A 30 -10.44 -19.12 -1.10
C ALA A 30 -10.63 -20.43 -0.32
N ASP A 31 -11.17 -20.36 0.90
CA ASP A 31 -11.48 -21.51 1.74
C ASP A 31 -12.59 -22.39 1.13
N VAL A 32 -13.67 -21.76 0.62
CA VAL A 32 -14.80 -22.49 0.03
C VAL A 32 -14.48 -23.06 -1.35
N THR A 33 -13.68 -22.36 -2.16
CA THR A 33 -13.39 -22.79 -3.54
C THR A 33 -12.10 -23.60 -3.67
N GLY A 34 -11.20 -23.53 -2.68
CA GLY A 34 -9.85 -24.08 -2.78
C GLY A 34 -8.93 -23.33 -3.75
N CYS A 35 -9.32 -22.14 -4.23
CA CYS A 35 -8.51 -21.39 -5.18
C CYS A 35 -7.28 -20.74 -4.50
N GLY A 36 -6.30 -20.34 -5.32
CA GLY A 36 -5.17 -19.56 -4.83
C GLY A 36 -5.58 -18.19 -4.28
N LEU A 37 -4.70 -17.57 -3.51
CA LEU A 37 -4.91 -16.24 -2.94
C LEU A 37 -3.62 -15.43 -3.06
N VAL A 38 -3.76 -14.14 -3.37
CA VAL A 38 -2.65 -13.19 -3.52
C VAL A 38 -3.00 -11.90 -2.80
N ALA A 39 -2.27 -11.63 -1.72
CA ALA A 39 -2.30 -10.33 -1.05
C ALA A 39 -1.45 -9.33 -1.86
N VAL A 40 -2.07 -8.25 -2.30
CA VAL A 40 -1.42 -7.20 -3.08
C VAL A 40 -1.27 -5.95 -2.21
N PRO A 41 -0.04 -5.48 -1.94
CA PRO A 41 0.17 -4.21 -1.27
C PRO A 41 -0.52 -3.06 -2.03
N SER A 42 -1.29 -2.23 -1.31
CA SER A 42 -2.07 -1.13 -1.90
C SER A 42 -1.20 -0.15 -2.70
N ALA A 43 0.04 0.07 -2.27
CA ALA A 43 0.98 0.94 -2.97
C ALA A 43 1.27 0.45 -4.40
N LEU A 44 1.42 -0.88 -4.59
CA LEU A 44 1.61 -1.46 -5.92
C LEU A 44 0.37 -1.28 -6.79
N VAL A 45 -0.83 -1.42 -6.20
CA VAL A 45 -2.10 -1.19 -6.92
C VAL A 45 -2.19 0.26 -7.41
N VAL A 46 -1.85 1.24 -6.55
CA VAL A 46 -1.87 2.66 -6.89
C VAL A 46 -0.86 2.99 -7.98
N ALA A 47 0.39 2.53 -7.84
CA ALA A 47 1.43 2.77 -8.83
C ALA A 47 1.07 2.15 -10.18
N ARG A 48 0.58 0.90 -10.19
CA ARG A 48 0.14 0.24 -11.42
C ARG A 48 -1.06 0.96 -12.04
N ALA A 49 -2.02 1.42 -11.25
CA ALA A 49 -3.13 2.23 -11.75
C ALA A 49 -2.64 3.54 -12.37
N ALA A 50 -1.63 4.20 -11.80
CA ALA A 50 -1.03 5.40 -12.37
C ALA A 50 -0.44 5.12 -13.75
N VAL A 51 0.36 4.06 -13.90
CA VAL A 51 0.91 3.60 -15.18
C VAL A 51 -0.19 3.33 -16.20
N ARG A 52 -1.24 2.57 -15.81
CA ARG A 52 -2.39 2.27 -16.69
C ARG A 52 -3.11 3.52 -17.20
N THR A 53 -3.14 4.59 -16.39
CA THR A 53 -3.79 5.86 -16.75
C THR A 53 -2.86 6.86 -17.43
N GLY A 54 -1.58 6.50 -17.66
CA GLY A 54 -0.58 7.40 -18.24
C GLY A 54 -0.11 8.50 -17.30
N ARG A 55 -0.39 8.41 -16.00
CA ARG A 55 0.07 9.37 -14.98
C ARG A 55 1.48 9.06 -14.45
N LEU A 56 2.05 7.93 -14.84
CA LEU A 56 3.40 7.49 -14.50
C LEU A 56 3.97 6.71 -15.69
N GLY A 57 5.20 6.98 -16.07
CA GLY A 57 5.89 6.31 -17.17
C GLY A 57 6.25 4.84 -16.87
N MET A 58 6.67 4.10 -17.91
CA MET A 58 6.98 2.67 -17.81
C MET A 58 8.35 2.36 -17.17
N GLU A 59 9.23 3.35 -17.06
CA GLU A 59 10.60 3.25 -16.52
C GLU A 59 10.89 4.44 -15.58
N GLU A 60 9.87 4.89 -14.82
CA GLU A 60 9.95 6.02 -13.89
C GLU A 60 9.99 5.58 -12.42
N SER A 61 10.28 6.49 -11.50
CA SER A 61 10.16 6.26 -10.05
C SER A 61 9.03 7.09 -9.46
N CYS A 62 8.48 6.66 -8.34
CA CYS A 62 7.44 7.42 -7.63
C CYS A 62 7.41 7.08 -6.13
N THR A 63 6.64 7.88 -5.39
CA THR A 63 6.27 7.59 -4.00
C THR A 63 4.77 7.45 -3.89
N VAL A 64 4.31 6.40 -3.19
CA VAL A 64 2.93 6.29 -2.74
C VAL A 64 2.89 6.48 -1.22
N ALA A 65 2.26 7.56 -0.77
CA ALA A 65 2.06 7.90 0.64
C ALA A 65 0.63 7.54 1.07
N LEU A 66 0.51 6.60 2.00
CA LEU A 66 -0.76 6.13 2.56
C LEU A 66 -0.69 6.05 4.09
N ALA A 67 -1.81 5.75 4.73
CA ALA A 67 -1.90 5.67 6.20
C ALA A 67 -1.35 6.93 6.89
N SER A 68 -1.70 8.09 6.34
CA SER A 68 -1.26 9.38 6.85
C SER A 68 -1.95 9.70 8.17
N LYS A 69 -1.18 10.13 9.17
CA LYS A 69 -1.68 10.53 10.48
C LYS A 69 -0.63 11.36 11.23
N SER A 70 -1.07 12.41 11.91
CA SER A 70 -0.23 13.23 12.80
C SER A 70 1.10 13.67 12.16
N GLY A 71 1.03 14.29 10.98
CA GLY A 71 2.21 14.84 10.29
C GLY A 71 3.15 13.81 9.66
N THR A 72 2.79 12.52 9.68
CA THR A 72 3.59 11.43 9.09
C THR A 72 2.73 10.56 8.16
N ALA A 73 3.34 9.98 7.14
CA ALA A 73 2.70 9.02 6.24
C ALA A 73 3.58 7.78 6.05
N TRP A 74 2.96 6.64 5.75
CA TRP A 74 3.70 5.49 5.26
C TRP A 74 4.00 5.68 3.78
N CYS A 75 5.25 5.95 3.46
CA CYS A 75 5.72 6.16 2.09
C CYS A 75 6.35 4.88 1.57
N THR A 76 5.88 4.44 0.41
CA THR A 76 6.50 3.35 -0.36
C THR A 76 7.14 3.96 -1.60
N HIS A 77 8.47 3.90 -1.67
CA HIS A 77 9.26 4.30 -2.84
C HIS A 77 9.33 3.14 -3.82
N MET A 78 9.07 3.43 -5.09
CA MET A 78 9.02 2.41 -6.13
C MET A 78 9.69 2.88 -7.40
N SER A 79 10.30 1.93 -8.10
CA SER A 79 10.60 2.05 -9.53
C SER A 79 9.57 1.28 -10.34
N ILE A 80 9.23 1.79 -11.51
CA ILE A 80 8.48 1.07 -12.53
C ILE A 80 9.49 0.44 -13.46
N VAL A 81 9.38 -0.86 -13.70
CA VAL A 81 10.23 -1.61 -14.62
C VAL A 81 9.31 -2.34 -15.58
N HIS A 82 9.42 -2.03 -16.87
CA HIS A 82 8.52 -2.56 -17.90
C HIS A 82 7.04 -2.37 -17.57
N GLY A 83 6.71 -1.21 -16.98
CA GLY A 83 5.35 -0.87 -16.55
C GLY A 83 4.89 -1.51 -15.24
N MET A 84 5.69 -2.38 -14.61
CA MET A 84 5.33 -3.02 -13.34
C MET A 84 6.03 -2.36 -12.15
N PRO A 85 5.31 -2.03 -11.06
CA PRO A 85 5.91 -1.43 -9.88
C PRO A 85 6.75 -2.43 -9.08
N GLN A 86 7.92 -1.99 -8.65
CA GLN A 86 8.81 -2.71 -7.74
C GLN A 86 9.13 -1.82 -6.53
N VAL A 87 8.99 -2.36 -5.32
CA VAL A 87 9.29 -1.62 -4.08
C VAL A 87 10.80 -1.53 -3.89
N LEU A 88 11.29 -0.31 -3.74
CA LEU A 88 12.68 -0.02 -3.38
C LEU A 88 12.82 0.12 -1.86
N SER A 89 11.91 0.85 -1.24
CA SER A 89 11.86 1.01 0.21
C SER A 89 10.45 1.36 0.68
N ALA A 90 10.15 1.08 1.94
CA ALA A 90 8.90 1.48 2.57
C ALA A 90 9.15 1.83 4.03
N GLY A 91 8.58 2.94 4.50
CA GLY A 91 8.80 3.42 5.85
C GLY A 91 7.85 4.53 6.25
N LEU A 92 7.86 4.85 7.55
CA LEU A 92 7.18 6.03 8.05
C LEU A 92 8.03 7.26 7.74
N CYS A 93 7.46 8.22 7.03
CA CYS A 93 8.11 9.49 6.71
C CYS A 93 7.37 10.63 7.41
N ALA A 94 8.14 11.48 8.10
CA ALA A 94 7.67 12.74 8.63
C ALA A 94 7.71 13.84 7.55
N GLU A 95 6.95 14.90 7.77
CA GLU A 95 6.97 16.07 6.89
C GLU A 95 8.34 16.77 6.79
N SER A 96 9.22 16.58 7.78
CA SER A 96 10.61 17.07 7.75
C SER A 96 11.49 16.29 6.77
N GLU A 97 11.06 15.11 6.33
CA GLU A 97 11.81 14.24 5.40
C GLU A 97 11.33 14.40 3.95
N ALA A 98 10.53 15.43 3.66
CA ALA A 98 9.91 15.64 2.36
C ALA A 98 10.88 15.79 1.19
N GLU A 99 12.12 16.22 1.44
CA GLU A 99 13.15 16.35 0.40
C GLU A 99 13.74 14.99 -0.02
N SER A 100 13.49 13.93 0.76
CA SER A 100 14.06 12.59 0.53
C SER A 100 13.15 11.65 -0.27
N ILE A 101 11.92 12.06 -0.57
CA ILE A 101 10.97 11.22 -1.31
C ILE A 101 11.18 11.33 -2.82
N ALA A 102 10.79 10.28 -3.55
CA ALA A 102 10.76 10.30 -5.01
C ALA A 102 9.45 10.93 -5.52
N PHE A 103 9.53 11.70 -6.61
CA PHE A 103 8.36 12.26 -7.29
C PHE A 103 8.10 11.55 -8.62
N PRO A 104 6.84 11.45 -9.09
CA PRO A 104 5.63 12.05 -8.51
C PRO A 104 5.14 11.37 -7.23
N LEU A 105 4.43 12.16 -6.40
CA LEU A 105 3.84 11.71 -5.14
C LEU A 105 2.36 11.38 -5.34
N PHE A 106 1.97 10.15 -4.99
CA PHE A 106 0.58 9.71 -4.98
C PHE A 106 0.10 9.50 -3.54
N GLY A 107 -1.12 9.94 -3.24
CA GLY A 107 -1.72 9.73 -1.92
C GLY A 107 -3.16 10.21 -1.86
N ASP A 108 -3.74 10.19 -0.67
CA ASP A 108 -5.04 10.77 -0.39
C ASP A 108 -4.92 12.19 0.19
N SER A 109 -6.05 12.83 0.47
CA SER A 109 -6.08 14.18 1.06
C SER A 109 -5.53 14.25 2.49
N GLN A 110 -5.15 13.13 3.10
CA GLN A 110 -4.58 13.08 4.45
C GLN A 110 -3.07 13.16 4.46
N VAL A 111 -2.41 13.12 3.29
CA VAL A 111 -0.95 13.28 3.16
C VAL A 111 -0.49 14.56 3.90
N PRO A 112 0.58 14.48 4.72
CA PRO A 112 1.08 15.62 5.49
C PRO A 112 1.38 16.84 4.60
N PRO A 113 1.02 18.07 5.05
CA PRO A 113 1.20 19.28 4.26
C PRO A 113 2.64 19.52 3.79
N GLY A 114 3.66 19.14 4.56
CA GLY A 114 5.06 19.25 4.12
C GLY A 114 5.38 18.39 2.90
N LEU A 115 4.87 17.16 2.83
CA LEU A 115 5.01 16.29 1.64
C LEU A 115 4.24 16.86 0.44
N VAL A 116 3.03 17.38 0.67
CA VAL A 116 2.23 18.03 -0.38
C VAL A 116 2.94 19.26 -0.95
N ARG A 117 3.53 20.08 -0.08
CA ARG A 117 4.30 21.28 -0.48
C ARG A 117 5.52 20.89 -1.31
N ALA A 118 6.26 19.88 -0.89
CA ALA A 118 7.42 19.39 -1.65
C ALA A 118 7.01 18.86 -3.04
N ALA A 119 5.81 18.30 -3.19
CA ALA A 119 5.32 17.82 -4.47
C ALA A 119 4.93 18.94 -5.46
N VAL A 120 4.74 20.20 -5.03
CA VAL A 120 4.20 21.29 -5.87
C VAL A 120 5.03 21.51 -7.14
N GLU A 121 6.36 21.57 -7.01
CA GLU A 121 7.28 21.75 -8.13
C GLU A 121 7.36 20.53 -9.06
N HIS A 122 6.81 19.39 -8.61
CA HIS A 122 6.81 18.11 -9.32
C HIS A 122 5.40 17.69 -9.77
N GLY A 123 4.50 18.65 -10.00
CA GLY A 123 3.14 18.39 -10.48
C GLY A 123 2.10 18.17 -9.38
N GLY A 124 2.45 18.45 -8.13
CA GLY A 124 1.57 18.38 -6.96
C GLY A 124 1.25 16.95 -6.52
N LEU A 125 0.50 16.86 -5.41
CA LEU A 125 -0.04 15.58 -4.93
C LEU A 125 -1.02 15.01 -5.96
N GLN A 126 -0.73 13.81 -6.44
CA GLN A 126 -1.60 13.05 -7.32
C GLN A 126 -2.52 12.14 -6.50
N ASN A 127 -3.80 12.09 -6.86
CA ASN A 127 -4.75 11.23 -6.15
C ASN A 127 -4.41 9.74 -6.34
N ALA A 128 -4.26 9.03 -5.22
CA ALA A 128 -4.22 7.58 -5.19
C ALA A 128 -5.53 7.00 -5.72
N ASN A 129 -5.43 6.03 -6.63
CA ASN A 129 -6.57 5.36 -7.23
C ASN A 129 -6.42 3.85 -7.09
N TRP A 130 -7.44 3.20 -6.55
CA TRP A 130 -7.52 1.74 -6.43
C TRP A 130 -8.31 1.18 -7.60
N SER A 131 -7.63 0.43 -8.46
CA SER A 131 -8.23 -0.23 -9.61
C SER A 131 -8.18 -1.74 -9.44
N ALA A 132 -9.32 -2.42 -9.59
CA ALA A 132 -9.39 -3.87 -9.59
C ALA A 132 -8.53 -4.48 -10.71
N ALA A 133 -8.50 -3.84 -11.90
CA ALA A 133 -7.65 -4.26 -13.00
C ALA A 133 -6.16 -4.12 -12.67
N ALA A 134 -5.74 -3.01 -12.04
CA ALA A 134 -4.37 -2.84 -11.58
C ALA A 134 -4.00 -3.87 -10.50
N CYS A 135 -4.92 -4.16 -9.57
CA CYS A 135 -4.73 -5.17 -8.54
C CYS A 135 -4.57 -6.58 -9.15
N LEU A 136 -5.35 -6.91 -10.17
CA LEU A 136 -5.25 -8.17 -10.89
C LEU A 136 -3.90 -8.30 -11.60
N GLU A 137 -3.48 -7.28 -12.36
CA GLU A 137 -2.21 -7.33 -13.11
C GLU A 137 -1.00 -7.45 -12.17
N VAL A 138 -1.01 -6.75 -11.03
CA VAL A 138 0.03 -6.94 -10.01
C VAL A 138 -0.02 -8.35 -9.45
N ALA A 139 -1.20 -8.89 -9.14
CA ALA A 139 -1.33 -10.25 -8.63
C ALA A 139 -0.86 -11.30 -9.64
N GLU A 140 -1.12 -11.13 -10.93
CA GLU A 140 -0.63 -12.00 -11.99
C GLU A 140 0.90 -12.01 -12.05
N ALA A 141 1.54 -10.84 -11.94
CA ALA A 141 2.99 -10.76 -11.88
C ALA A 141 3.56 -11.42 -10.61
N LEU A 142 2.92 -11.23 -9.45
CA LEU A 142 3.30 -11.90 -8.20
C LEU A 142 3.17 -13.42 -8.33
N LEU A 143 2.07 -13.91 -8.91
CA LEU A 143 1.86 -15.34 -9.18
C LEU A 143 2.90 -15.91 -10.15
N GLY A 144 3.21 -15.18 -11.22
CA GLY A 144 4.25 -15.55 -12.18
C GLY A 144 5.64 -15.64 -11.54
N ALA A 145 5.90 -14.81 -10.51
CA ALA A 145 7.09 -14.89 -9.67
C ALA A 145 7.01 -15.95 -8.55
N GLY A 146 5.96 -16.78 -8.53
CA GLY A 146 5.76 -17.83 -7.53
C GLY A 146 5.26 -17.33 -6.18
N GLN A 147 4.92 -16.05 -6.04
CA GLN A 147 4.40 -15.49 -4.80
C GLN A 147 2.91 -15.80 -4.65
N ARG A 148 2.57 -16.46 -3.54
CA ARG A 148 1.20 -16.79 -3.14
C ARG A 148 1.03 -16.48 -1.67
N THR A 149 -0.20 -16.17 -1.28
CA THR A 149 -0.57 -15.94 0.11
C THR A 149 -1.34 -17.14 0.63
N ASP A 150 -0.87 -17.72 1.73
CA ASP A 150 -1.67 -18.67 2.50
C ASP A 150 -2.91 -17.95 3.05
N PRO A 151 -4.13 -18.42 2.76
CA PRO A 151 -5.36 -17.85 3.32
C PRO A 151 -5.35 -17.70 4.84
N LEU A 152 -4.69 -18.60 5.58
CA LEU A 152 -4.56 -18.48 7.04
C LEU A 152 -3.74 -17.26 7.44
N HIS A 153 -2.71 -16.92 6.68
CA HIS A 153 -1.79 -15.81 6.94
C HIS A 153 -2.21 -14.48 6.31
N LEU A 154 -3.25 -14.43 5.47
CA LEU A 154 -3.73 -13.16 4.95
C LEU A 154 -4.19 -12.24 6.10
N ALA A 155 -3.63 -11.06 6.20
CA ALA A 155 -4.06 -10.04 7.14
C ALA A 155 -3.93 -8.65 6.50
N PRO A 156 -4.75 -7.68 6.93
CA PRO A 156 -4.53 -6.30 6.56
C PRO A 156 -3.12 -5.84 6.96
N LEU A 157 -2.44 -5.14 6.06
CA LEU A 157 -1.15 -4.53 6.32
C LEU A 157 -1.36 -3.21 7.08
N TYR A 158 -1.04 -3.22 8.36
CA TYR A 158 -1.06 -2.06 9.25
C TYR A 158 0.38 -1.64 9.56
N PRO A 159 0.94 -0.65 8.83
CA PRO A 159 2.36 -0.34 8.94
C PRO A 159 2.68 0.59 10.13
N ARG A 160 1.67 1.09 10.83
CA ARG A 160 1.82 2.00 11.97
C ARG A 160 1.63 1.24 13.28
N PRO A 161 2.34 1.61 14.36
CA PRO A 161 2.05 1.11 15.69
C PRO A 161 0.58 1.36 16.05
N ALA A 162 -0.04 0.42 16.76
CA ALA A 162 -1.41 0.58 17.21
C ALA A 162 -1.50 1.74 18.21
N GLU A 163 -2.40 2.69 17.98
CA GLU A 163 -2.50 3.88 18.82
C GLU A 163 -2.84 3.59 20.28
N ALA A 164 -3.57 2.49 20.54
CA ALA A 164 -3.84 2.06 21.91
C ALA A 164 -2.55 1.75 22.66
N VAL A 165 -1.53 1.19 21.97
CA VAL A 165 -0.20 0.95 22.53
C VAL A 165 0.52 2.27 22.77
N THR A 166 0.55 3.15 21.77
CA THR A 166 1.21 4.47 21.91
C THR A 166 0.56 5.35 22.99
N LEU A 167 -0.77 5.37 23.10
CA LEU A 167 -1.52 6.09 24.12
C LEU A 167 -1.33 5.47 25.51
N TRP A 168 -1.25 4.15 25.61
CA TRP A 168 -0.95 3.46 26.87
C TRP A 168 0.48 3.75 27.32
N GLU A 169 1.46 3.67 26.43
CA GLU A 169 2.88 4.00 26.71
C GLU A 169 3.04 5.46 27.14
N THR A 170 2.38 6.39 26.44
CA THR A 170 2.41 7.82 26.80
C THR A 170 1.75 8.09 28.16
N ARG A 171 0.71 7.33 28.51
CA ARG A 171 -0.01 7.49 29.78
C ARG A 171 0.65 6.76 30.95
N HIS A 172 1.42 5.70 30.70
CA HIS A 172 1.86 4.77 31.75
C HIS A 172 3.38 4.60 31.83
N GLY A 173 4.16 5.28 30.98
CA GLY A 173 5.62 5.46 31.09
C GLY A 173 6.35 4.17 31.47
N LEU A 174 6.76 3.36 30.50
CA LEU A 174 7.58 2.20 30.81
C LEU A 174 8.87 2.64 31.52
N PRO A 175 9.23 2.05 32.68
CA PRO A 175 10.59 2.14 33.18
C PRO A 175 11.54 1.42 32.20
N PRO A 176 12.79 1.85 32.07
CA PRO A 176 13.71 1.23 31.12
C PRO A 176 14.05 -0.20 31.57
N GLY A 177 13.71 -1.19 30.74
CA GLY A 177 14.28 -2.54 30.75
C GLY A 177 13.38 -3.65 31.30
N GLY A 178 13.01 -4.58 30.42
CA GLY A 178 12.45 -5.91 30.70
C GLY A 178 12.61 -6.79 29.48
#